data_AF-A0A2N2GA23-F1
#
_entry.id   AF-A0A2N2GA23-F1
#
_cell.length_a   1.000
_cell.length_b   1.000
_cell.length_c   1.000
_cell.angle_alpha   90.00
_cell.angle_beta   90.00
_cell.angle_gamma   90.00
#
_symmetry.space_group_name_H-M   'P 1'
#
loop_
_entity.id
_entity.type
_entity.pdbx_description
1 polymer ?
#
loop_
_entity_poly.entity_id
_entity_poly.type
_entity_poly.pdbx_seq_one_letter_code
_entity_poly.pdbx_strand_id
1 'polypeptide(L)'
;MKPPRIDPVCGMAYAEGFTKHFYEGREYVFCSEGCANAFKNNPVKYAGNSGVRGRYSLAFYDTSTNRLVLNVPIIFQGKEGAKHAGSHDH
;
A
#
# COMPACT_ATOMS: atom_id res chain seq x y z
N MET A 1 -1.50 -1.18 -15.97
CA MET A 1 -2.63 -1.12 -15.03
C MET A 1 -2.27 -0.20 -13.88
N LYS A 2 -3.11 0.79 -13.55
CA LYS A 2 -2.88 1.65 -12.38
C LYS A 2 -3.26 0.81 -11.15
N PRO A 3 -2.34 0.51 -10.21
CA PRO A 3 -2.68 -0.31 -9.05
C PRO A 3 -3.81 0.34 -8.26
N PRO A 4 -4.71 -0.45 -7.64
CA PRO A 4 -5.78 0.09 -6.81
C PRO A 4 -5.18 0.92 -5.68
N ARG A 5 -5.68 2.15 -5.50
CA ARG A 5 -5.24 3.03 -4.40
C ARG A 5 -5.83 2.51 -3.08
N ILE A 6 -5.01 1.88 -2.26
CA ILE A 6 -5.46 1.28 -1.00
C ILE A 6 -5.47 2.36 0.09
N ASP A 7 -6.49 2.36 0.96
CA ASP A 7 -6.50 3.19 2.17
C ASP A 7 -5.31 2.79 3.07
N PRO A 8 -4.38 3.69 3.38
CA PRO A 8 -3.16 3.35 4.13
C PRO A 8 -3.42 3.04 5.61
N VAL A 9 -4.60 3.41 6.15
CA VAL A 9 -4.98 3.19 7.54
C VAL A 9 -5.62 1.82 7.74
N CYS A 10 -6.56 1.43 6.87
CA CYS A 10 -7.33 0.20 7.03
C CYS A 10 -7.10 -0.88 5.97
N GLY A 11 -6.39 -0.57 4.88
CA GLY A 11 -6.14 -1.53 3.80
C GLY A 11 -7.31 -1.72 2.83
N MET A 12 -8.36 -0.90 2.94
CA MET A 12 -9.54 -1.00 2.07
C MET A 12 -9.20 -0.60 0.63
N ALA A 13 -9.64 -1.39 -0.33
CA ALA A 13 -9.49 -1.06 -1.75
C ALA A 13 -10.30 0.20 -2.10
N TYR A 14 -9.76 1.03 -3.00
CA TYR A 14 -10.44 2.23 -3.50
C TYR A 14 -11.86 1.93 -4.00
N ALA A 15 -12.83 2.73 -3.57
CA ALA A 15 -14.15 2.84 -4.19
C ALA A 15 -14.48 4.31 -4.48
N GLU A 16 -15.51 4.55 -5.29
CA GLU A 16 -16.03 5.90 -5.50
C GLU A 16 -16.56 6.49 -4.19
N GLY A 17 -16.33 7.78 -3.96
CA GLY A 17 -16.71 8.48 -2.73
C GLY A 17 -15.63 8.56 -1.64
N PHE A 18 -14.44 8.00 -1.87
CA PHE A 18 -13.33 8.10 -0.90
C PHE A 18 -12.79 9.53 -0.79
N THR A 19 -12.43 9.93 0.43
CA THR A 19 -11.84 11.24 0.71
C THR A 19 -10.38 11.27 0.27
N LYS A 20 -9.95 12.35 -0.37
CA LYS A 20 -8.57 12.52 -0.83
C LYS A 20 -7.82 13.50 0.06
N HIS A 21 -6.52 13.26 0.27
CA HIS A 21 -5.65 14.18 0.98
C HIS A 21 -4.26 14.18 0.36
N PHE A 22 -3.62 15.35 0.29
CA PHE A 22 -2.24 15.45 -0.14
C PHE A 22 -1.31 15.54 1.07
N TYR A 23 -0.29 14.71 1.09
CA TYR A 23 0.77 14.73 2.11
C TYR A 23 2.12 14.45 1.44
N GLU A 24 3.12 15.30 1.70
CA GLU A 24 4.47 15.22 1.10
C GLU A 24 4.47 15.03 -0.44
N GLY A 25 3.60 15.76 -1.15
CA GLY A 25 3.51 15.68 -2.61
C GLY A 25 2.85 14.40 -3.14
N ARG A 26 2.28 13.55 -2.27
CA ARG A 26 1.53 12.34 -2.64
C ARG A 26 0.04 12.47 -2.31
N GLU A 27 -0.80 11.96 -3.20
CA GLU A 27 -2.24 11.84 -2.99
C GLU A 27 -2.56 10.52 -2.26
N TYR A 28 -3.16 10.63 -1.08
CA TYR A 28 -3.71 9.54 -0.29
C TYR A 28 -5.24 9.54 -0.41
N VAL A 29 -5.84 8.34 -0.34
CA VAL A 29 -7.29 8.13 -0.39
C VAL A 29 -7.74 7.41 0.87
N PHE A 30 -8.92 7.76 1.40
CA PHE A 30 -9.46 7.21 2.64
C PHE A 30 -10.91 6.78 2.48
N CYS A 31 -11.25 5.63 3.04
CA CYS A 31 -12.60 5.07 3.00
C CYS A 31 -13.61 5.84 3.86
N SER A 32 -13.11 6.66 4.80
CA SER A 32 -13.92 7.41 5.76
C SER A 32 -13.15 8.62 6.29
N GLU A 33 -13.88 9.59 6.83
CA GLU A 33 -13.29 10.71 7.57
C GLU A 33 -12.49 10.24 8.79
N GLY A 34 -12.92 9.15 9.44
CA GLY A 34 -12.18 8.53 10.55
C GLY A 34 -10.78 8.08 10.14
N CYS A 35 -10.64 7.44 8.97
CA CYS A 35 -9.33 7.06 8.43
C CYS A 35 -8.50 8.29 8.02
N ALA A 36 -9.12 9.29 7.40
CA ALA A 36 -8.43 10.53 7.06
C ALA A 36 -7.89 11.25 8.31
N ASN A 37 -8.66 11.30 9.39
CA ASN A 37 -8.25 11.92 10.65
C ASN A 37 -7.16 11.11 11.35
N ALA A 38 -7.27 9.77 11.36
CA ALA A 38 -6.20 8.90 11.88
C ALA A 38 -4.88 9.12 11.14
N PHE A 39 -4.94 9.28 9.81
CA PHE A 39 -3.76 9.61 9.00
C PHE A 39 -3.20 10.99 9.33
N LYS A 40 -4.05 12.03 9.43
CA LYS A 40 -3.60 13.40 9.79
C LYS A 40 -2.95 13.46 11.18
N ASN A 41 -3.44 12.66 12.13
CA ASN A 41 -2.90 12.62 13.50
C ASN A 41 -1.53 11.95 13.59
N ASN A 42 -1.23 10.98 12.73
CA ASN A 42 0.07 10.32 12.71
C ASN A 42 0.46 9.89 11.28
N PRO A 43 0.78 10.84 10.39
CA PRO A 43 0.99 10.52 8.99
C PRO A 43 2.24 9.68 8.79
N VAL A 44 3.29 9.85 9.60
CA VAL A 44 4.54 9.06 9.51
C VAL A 44 4.27 7.56 9.66
N LYS A 45 3.35 7.17 10.55
CA LYS A 45 2.94 5.77 10.76
C LYS A 45 2.33 5.12 9.52
N TYR A 46 1.59 5.90 8.72
CA TYR A 46 0.81 5.38 7.59
C TYR A 46 1.43 5.71 6.22
N ALA A 47 2.15 6.84 6.10
CA ALA A 47 2.78 7.31 4.88
C ALA A 47 3.92 6.39 4.43
N GLY A 48 4.63 5.76 5.38
CA GLY A 48 5.63 4.71 5.14
C GLY A 48 5.05 3.36 4.68
N ASN A 49 3.72 3.22 4.63
CA ASN A 49 3.06 2.01 4.13
C ASN A 49 2.90 1.98 2.60
N SER A 50 3.46 2.97 1.90
CA SER A 50 3.41 3.13 0.43
C SER A 50 4.51 2.40 -0.34
N GLY A 51 5.36 1.63 0.33
CA GLY A 51 6.22 0.65 -0.35
C GLY A 51 5.36 -0.37 -1.08
N VAL A 52 5.76 -0.76 -2.30
CA VAL A 52 5.12 -1.82 -3.10
C VAL A 52 4.84 -3.00 -2.17
N ARG A 53 3.58 -3.18 -1.77
CA ARG A 53 3.11 -4.21 -0.84
C ARG A 53 1.93 -4.86 -1.51
N GLY A 54 1.90 -6.18 -1.51
CA GLY A 54 0.83 -6.95 -2.13
C GLY A 54 1.32 -8.03 -3.07
N ARG A 55 0.35 -8.75 -3.65
CA ARG A 55 0.58 -9.85 -4.57
C ARG A 55 0.43 -9.37 -6.00
N TYR A 56 1.49 -9.49 -6.76
CA TYR A 56 1.56 -9.21 -8.19
C TYR A 56 1.71 -10.53 -8.94
N SER A 57 1.34 -10.56 -10.21
CA SER A 57 1.52 -11.72 -11.07
C SER A 57 2.32 -11.30 -12.30
N LEU A 58 3.46 -11.93 -12.53
CA LEU A 58 4.24 -11.77 -13.74
C LEU A 58 3.85 -12.89 -14.71
N ALA A 59 3.19 -12.50 -15.80
CA ALA A 59 2.71 -13.42 -16.84
C ALA A 59 3.63 -13.37 -18.07
N PHE A 60 4.11 -14.53 -18.50
CA PHE A 60 4.92 -14.70 -19.69
C PHE A 60 4.08 -15.36 -20.78
N TYR A 61 4.05 -14.75 -21.96
CA TYR A 61 3.30 -15.23 -23.10
C TYR A 61 4.23 -15.68 -24.21
N ASP A 62 3.88 -16.76 -24.89
CA ASP A 62 4.48 -17.13 -26.16
C ASP A 62 4.05 -16.10 -27.23
N THR A 63 5.02 -15.49 -27.92
CA THR A 63 4.72 -14.40 -28.86
C THR A 63 4.08 -14.87 -30.16
N SER A 64 4.23 -16.15 -30.51
CA SER A 64 3.68 -16.71 -31.75
C SER A 64 2.21 -17.11 -31.60
N THR A 65 1.82 -17.55 -30.41
CA THR A 65 0.48 -18.09 -30.11
C THR A 65 -0.31 -17.26 -29.11
N ASN A 66 0.32 -16.27 -28.48
CA ASN A 66 -0.22 -15.46 -27.39
C ASN A 66 -0.73 -16.30 -26.20
N ARG A 67 -0.19 -17.52 -26.02
CA ARG A 67 -0.54 -18.40 -24.89
C ARG A 67 0.30 -18.10 -23.67
N LEU A 68 -0.33 -18.11 -22.50
CA LEU A 68 0.36 -18.00 -21.21
C LEU A 68 1.25 -19.23 -21.00
N VAL A 69 2.55 -19.01 -20.88
CA VAL A 69 3.56 -20.06 -20.66
C VAL A 69 3.90 -20.16 -19.17
N LEU A 70 3.92 -19.04 -18.46
CA LEU A 70 4.28 -18.99 -17.05
C LEU A 70 3.57 -17.86 -16.32
N ASN A 71 3.12 -18.12 -15.10
CA ASN A 71 2.57 -17.12 -14.19
C ASN A 71 3.32 -17.19 -12.86
N VAL A 72 4.09 -16.15 -12.53
CA VAL A 72 4.89 -16.08 -11.31
C VAL A 72 4.25 -15.12 -10.33
N PRO A 73 3.75 -15.58 -9.17
CA PRO A 73 3.29 -14.69 -8.12
C PRO A 73 4.49 -14.01 -7.45
N ILE A 74 4.50 -12.67 -7.44
CA ILE A 74 5.49 -11.85 -6.73
C ILE A 74 4.80 -11.25 -5.52
N ILE A 75 5.29 -11.59 -4.32
CA ILE A 75 4.74 -11.11 -3.05
C ILE A 75 5.73 -10.13 -2.45
N PHE A 76 5.35 -8.86 -2.35
CA PHE A 76 6.13 -7.89 -1.60
C PHE A 76 5.56 -7.78 -0.19
N GLN A 77 6.34 -8.23 0.79
CA GLN A 77 6.04 -8.09 2.20
C GLN A 77 6.74 -6.87 2.78
N GLY A 78 6.02 -6.19 3.67
CA GLY A 78 6.60 -5.12 4.45
C GLY A 78 7.58 -5.61 5.49
N LYS A 79 8.70 -4.91 5.67
CA LYS A 79 9.51 -5.09 6.88
C LYS A 79 8.71 -4.56 8.07
N GLU A 80 8.21 -5.44 8.91
CA GLU A 80 7.59 -5.06 10.19
C GLU A 80 8.66 -4.42 11.08
N GLY A 81 8.27 -3.38 11.82
CA GLY A 81 9.16 -2.48 12.54
C GLY A 81 10.19 -3.22 13.40
N ALA A 82 11.46 -2.88 13.19
CA ALA A 82 12.48 -3.10 14.18
C ALA A 82 12.00 -2.44 15.47
N LYS A 83 11.64 -3.26 16.46
CA LYS A 83 11.30 -2.80 17.80
C LYS A 83 12.50 -2.00 18.32
N HIS A 84 12.33 -0.70 18.52
CA HIS A 84 13.26 0.11 19.30
C HIS A 84 13.09 -0.33 20.76
N ALA A 85 13.71 -1.44 21.14
CA ALA A 85 13.90 -1.82 22.53
C ALA A 85 15.18 -1.14 23.00
N GLY A 86 15.05 0.14 23.34
CA GLY A 86 16.05 0.89 24.10
C GLY A 86 15.34 1.55 25.26
N SER A 87 15.13 0.79 26.35
CA SER A 87 14.76 1.36 27.64
C SER A 87 15.96 2.18 28.13
N HIS A 88 15.81 3.50 28.11
CA HIS A 88 16.66 4.38 28.92
C HIS A 88 16.02 4.40 30.31
N ASP A 89 16.62 3.68 31.26
CA ASP A 89 16.35 3.83 32.68
C ASP A 89 17.45 4.71 33.29
N HIS A 90 17.08 5.47 34.32
CA HIS A 90 17.76 6.67 34.82
C HIS A 90 19.11 6.40 35.50
#